data_AF-A0A7K3W7F1-F1
#
_entry.id   AF-A0A7K3W7F1-F1
#
_cell.length_a   1.000
_cell.length_b   1.000
_cell.length_c   1.000
_cell.angle_alpha   90.00
_cell.angle_beta   90.00
_cell.angle_gamma   90.00
#
_symmetry.space_group_name_H-M   'P 1'
#
loop_
_entity.id
_entity.type
_entity.pdbx_description
1 polymer ?
#
loop_
_entity_poly.entity_id
_entity_poly.type
_entity_poly.pdbx_seq_one_letter_code
_entity_poly.pdbx_strand_id
1 'polypeptide(L)'
;MALTAALKAQIGAWYKALQQQIPDFIPRAPQRQMIADVAKTLSGDDGRHLAIEAPTGVGKTLSYLIPGIAIAREEQKTLVVSTANVALQDQIFSKD
;
A
#
# COMPACT_ATOMS: atom_id res chain seq x y z
N MET A 1 -3.64 0.27 -15.90
CA MET A 1 -4.97 -0.28 -16.24
C MET A 1 -5.95 0.22 -15.20
N ALA A 2 -7.18 0.56 -15.57
CA ALA A 2 -8.10 1.19 -14.60
C ALA A 2 -8.37 0.29 -13.38
N LEU A 3 -8.51 0.89 -12.20
CA LEU A 3 -8.68 0.20 -10.92
C LEU A 3 -10.02 -0.55 -10.90
N THR A 4 -9.97 -1.85 -11.23
CA THR A 4 -11.15 -2.70 -11.39
C THR A 4 -11.89 -2.92 -10.07
N ALA A 5 -13.17 -3.30 -10.15
CA ALA A 5 -13.96 -3.62 -8.96
C ALA A 5 -13.37 -4.80 -8.18
N ALA A 6 -12.84 -5.81 -8.88
CA ALA A 6 -12.18 -6.96 -8.28
C ALA A 6 -10.93 -6.53 -7.50
N LEU A 7 -10.11 -5.65 -8.07
CA LEU A 7 -8.89 -5.17 -7.43
C LEU A 7 -9.18 -4.30 -6.19
N LYS A 8 -10.22 -3.45 -6.27
CA LYS A 8 -10.73 -2.69 -5.10
C LYS A 8 -11.19 -3.63 -3.98
N ALA A 9 -11.95 -4.67 -4.33
CA ALA A 9 -12.41 -5.66 -3.36
C ALA A 9 -11.24 -6.42 -2.72
N GLN A 10 -10.23 -6.79 -3.51
CA GLN A 10 -9.03 -7.48 -3.03
C GLN A 10 -8.22 -6.61 -2.05
N ILE A 11 -7.94 -5.35 -2.41
CA ILE A 11 -7.25 -4.38 -1.54
C ILE A 11 -8.02 -4.20 -0.22
N GLY A 12 -9.35 -4.04 -0.30
CA GLY A 12 -10.21 -3.92 0.87
C GLY A 12 -10.21 -5.17 1.74
N ALA A 13 -10.23 -6.36 1.14
CA ALA A 13 -10.18 -7.64 1.85
C ALA A 13 -8.85 -7.83 2.59
N TRP A 14 -7.72 -7.53 1.95
CA TRP A 14 -6.40 -7.58 2.59
C TRP A 14 -6.28 -6.59 3.75
N TYR A 15 -6.74 -5.36 3.55
CA TYR A 15 -6.75 -4.36 4.62
C TYR A 15 -7.61 -4.78 5.82
N LYS A 16 -8.74 -5.46 5.58
CA LYS A 16 -9.58 -6.03 6.65
C LYS A 16 -8.91 -7.23 7.32
N ALA A 17 -8.23 -8.09 6.57
CA ALA A 17 -7.52 -9.24 7.13
C ALA A 17 -6.40 -8.79 8.09
N LEU A 18 -5.64 -7.75 7.73
CA LEU A 18 -4.59 -7.19 8.59
C LEU A 18 -5.15 -6.69 9.93
N GLN A 19 -6.31 -6.02 9.93
CA GLN A 19 -6.98 -5.58 11.16
C GLN A 19 -7.36 -6.73 12.10
N GLN A 20 -7.61 -7.91 11.54
CA GLN A 20 -8.04 -9.09 12.31
C GLN A 20 -6.87 -9.95 12.76
N GLN A 21 -5.76 -9.95 12.01
CA GLN A 21 -4.64 -10.86 12.23
C GLN A 21 -3.45 -10.20 12.92
N ILE A 22 -3.29 -8.88 12.84
CA ILE A 22 -2.21 -8.16 13.49
C ILE A 22 -2.72 -7.61 14.84
N PRO A 23 -2.16 -8.10 15.98
CA PRO A 23 -2.47 -7.53 17.28
C PRO A 23 -2.20 -6.02 17.31
N ASP A 24 -3.05 -5.28 18.00
CA ASP A 24 -2.95 -3.82 18.15
C ASP A 24 -2.96 -3.02 16.83
N PHE A 25 -3.47 -3.61 15.74
CA PHE A 25 -3.67 -2.87 14.50
C PHE A 25 -4.75 -1.81 14.68
N ILE A 26 -4.38 -0.54 14.56
CA ILE A 26 -5.30 0.60 14.67
C ILE A 26 -5.58 1.16 13.27
N PRO A 27 -6.79 0.96 12.71
CA PRO A 27 -7.15 1.53 11.42
C PRO A 27 -7.27 3.05 11.52
N ARG A 28 -6.65 3.77 10.57
CA ARG A 28 -6.67 5.24 10.54
C ARG A 28 -7.22 5.75 9.22
N ALA A 29 -7.95 6.86 9.24
CA ALA A 29 -8.48 7.47 8.01
C ALA A 29 -7.36 7.89 7.02
N PRO A 30 -6.24 8.50 7.46
CA PRO A 30 -5.11 8.79 6.57
C PRO A 30 -4.49 7.55 5.92
N GLN A 31 -4.49 6.40 6.62
CA GLN A 31 -3.99 5.13 6.08
C GLN A 31 -4.82 4.68 4.87
N ARG A 32 -6.15 4.74 4.99
CA ARG A 32 -7.09 4.39 3.92
C ARG A 32 -7.01 5.37 2.74
N GLN A 33 -6.83 6.66 3.03
CA GLN A 33 -6.66 7.68 2.01
C GLN A 33 -5.39 7.41 1.19
N MET A 34 -4.25 7.19 1.86
CA MET A 34 -3.00 6.86 1.19
C MET A 34 -3.10 5.56 0.36
N ILE A 35 -3.79 4.52 0.85
CA ILE A 35 -4.04 3.30 0.07
C ILE A 35 -4.79 3.64 -1.23
N ALA A 36 -5.84 4.46 -1.15
CA ALA A 36 -6.64 4.83 -2.31
C ALA A 36 -5.84 5.65 -3.32
N ASP A 37 -5.06 6.63 -2.84
CA ASP A 37 -4.27 7.51 -3.71
C ASP A 37 -3.14 6.71 -4.40
N VAL A 38 -2.43 5.86 -3.66
CA VAL A 38 -1.42 4.95 -4.24
C VAL A 38 -2.06 4.01 -5.26
N ALA A 39 -3.22 3.43 -4.96
CA ALA A 39 -3.91 2.53 -5.88
C ALA A 39 -4.28 3.21 -7.20
N LYS A 40 -4.86 4.42 -7.15
CA LYS A 40 -5.26 5.20 -8.33
C LYS A 40 -4.06 5.62 -9.18
N THR A 41 -2.96 6.03 -8.55
CA THR A 41 -1.78 6.44 -9.30
C THR A 41 -1.09 5.25 -9.95
N LEU A 42 -0.93 4.13 -9.24
CA LEU A 42 -0.30 2.93 -9.81
C LEU A 42 -1.18 2.25 -10.88
N SER A 43 -2.50 2.37 -10.80
CA SER A 43 -3.42 1.91 -11.86
C SER A 43 -3.41 2.84 -13.09
N GLY A 44 -2.88 4.05 -12.96
CA GLY A 44 -2.90 5.08 -14.00
C GLY A 44 -4.26 5.78 -14.15
N ASP A 45 -5.12 5.68 -13.13
CA ASP A 45 -6.39 6.41 -13.07
C ASP A 45 -6.22 7.87 -12.67
N ASP A 46 -5.12 8.21 -11.99
CA ASP A 46 -4.86 9.55 -11.49
C ASP A 46 -3.38 9.95 -11.60
N GLY A 47 -3.12 10.87 -12.53
CA GLY A 47 -1.81 11.45 -12.76
C GLY A 47 -0.73 10.45 -13.22
N ARG A 48 0.51 10.93 -13.23
CA ARG A 48 1.70 10.11 -13.57
C ARG A 48 2.44 9.63 -12.33
N HIS A 49 2.56 10.51 -11.33
CA HIS A 49 3.30 10.27 -10.09
C HIS A 49 2.54 10.87 -8.92
N LEU A 50 2.69 10.25 -7.75
CA LEU A 50 2.12 10.72 -6.49
C LEU A 50 3.27 11.10 -5.55
N ALA A 51 3.25 12.34 -5.08
CA ALA A 51 4.04 12.77 -3.93
C ALA A 51 3.09 12.90 -2.74
N ILE A 52 3.32 12.13 -1.68
CA ILE A 52 2.48 12.11 -0.49
C ILE A 52 3.34 12.15 0.76
N GLU A 53 3.00 13.06 1.69
CA GLU A 53 3.59 13.10 3.02
C GLU A 53 2.81 12.18 3.96
N ALA A 54 3.52 11.26 4.60
CA ALA A 54 2.95 10.35 5.59
C ALA A 54 3.73 10.47 6.92
N PRO A 55 3.18 11.20 7.91
CA PRO A 55 3.79 11.31 9.23
C PRO A 55 4.02 9.96 9.90
N THR A 56 4.93 9.93 10.88
CA THR A 56 5.16 8.74 11.70
C THR A 56 3.88 8.27 12.40
N GLY A 57 3.69 6.96 12.52
CA GLY A 57 2.51 6.38 13.19
C GLY A 57 1.25 6.27 12.32
N VAL A 58 1.26 6.77 11.07
CA VAL A 58 0.14 6.63 10.13
C VAL A 58 0.03 5.21 9.54
N GLY A 59 1.10 4.41 9.62
CA GLY A 59 1.16 3.08 8.99
C GLY A 59 1.57 3.14 7.52
N LYS A 60 2.50 4.04 7.18
CA LYS A 60 2.94 4.36 5.80
C LYS A 60 3.31 3.12 4.98
N THR A 61 4.00 2.15 5.59
CA THR A 61 4.52 1.00 4.86
C THR A 61 3.38 0.16 4.28
N LEU A 62 2.45 -0.26 5.13
CA LEU A 62 1.27 -1.02 4.70
C LEU A 62 0.42 -0.25 3.69
N SER A 63 0.35 1.08 3.82
CA SER A 63 -0.44 1.91 2.91
C SER A 63 0.04 1.89 1.46
N TYR A 64 1.34 1.71 1.19
CA TYR A 64 1.83 1.52 -0.18
C TYR A 64 2.01 0.05 -0.57
N LEU A 65 2.28 -0.84 0.40
CA LEU A 65 2.48 -2.26 0.11
C LEU A 65 1.19 -2.95 -0.34
N ILE A 66 0.07 -2.73 0.36
CA ILE A 66 -1.20 -3.40 0.04
C ILE A 66 -1.63 -3.13 -1.42
N PRO A 67 -1.81 -1.86 -1.86
CA PRO A 67 -2.20 -1.58 -3.24
C PRO A 67 -1.08 -1.91 -4.23
N GLY A 68 0.19 -1.67 -3.87
CA GLY A 68 1.33 -1.95 -4.73
C GLY A 68 1.45 -3.44 -5.08
N ILE A 69 1.32 -4.33 -4.08
CA ILE A 69 1.39 -5.78 -4.28
C ILE A 69 0.18 -6.26 -5.08
N ALA A 70 -1.01 -5.73 -4.80
CA ALA A 70 -2.23 -6.11 -5.49
C ALA A 70 -2.13 -5.80 -6.99
N ILE A 71 -1.73 -4.57 -7.33
CA ILE A 71 -1.57 -4.12 -8.72
C ILE A 71 -0.42 -4.86 -9.40
N ALA A 72 0.71 -5.03 -8.72
CA ALA A 72 1.86 -5.75 -9.27
C ALA A 72 1.52 -7.21 -9.61
N ARG A 73 0.74 -7.91 -8.77
CA ARG A 73 0.27 -9.27 -9.06
C ARG A 73 -0.68 -9.31 -10.25
N GLU A 74 -1.67 -8.41 -10.28
CA GLU A 74 -2.66 -8.33 -11.37
C GLU A 74 -1.98 -8.06 -12.72
N GLU A 75 -1.02 -7.14 -12.76
CA GLU A 75 -0.34 -6.74 -13.99
C GLU A 75 0.91 -7.58 -14.30
N GLN A 76 1.22 -8.61 -13.50
CA GLN A 76 2.44 -9.42 -13.60
C GLN A 76 3.73 -8.57 -13.64
N LYS A 77 3.78 -7.54 -12.80
CA LYS A 77 4.91 -6.62 -12.67
C LYS A 77 5.65 -6.83 -11.34
N THR A 78 6.86 -6.31 -11.28
CA THR A 78 7.64 -6.26 -10.04
C THR A 78 7.33 -4.96 -9.29
N LEU A 79 6.91 -5.05 -8.03
CA LEU A 79 6.86 -3.91 -7.13
C LEU A 79 8.26 -3.63 -6.58
N VAL A 80 8.83 -2.46 -6.91
CA VAL A 80 10.11 -2.01 -6.34
C VAL A 80 9.84 -1.00 -5.23
N VAL A 81 10.24 -1.33 -4.01
CA VAL A 81 10.20 -0.42 -2.86
C VAL A 81 11.63 0.03 -2.58
N SER A 82 11.90 1.34 -2.72
CA SER A 82 13.22 1.93 -2.49
C SER A 82 13.19 2.80 -1.23
N THR A 83 14.23 2.69 -0.41
CA THR A 83 14.37 3.42 0.86
C THR A 83 15.83 3.82 1.10
N ALA A 84 16.07 4.70 2.06
CA ALA A 84 17.31 5.48 2.15
C ALA A 84 18.56 4.67 2.52
N ASN A 85 18.44 3.59 3.30
CA ASN A 85 19.60 2.81 3.77
C ASN A 85 19.21 1.35 4.10
N VAL A 86 20.21 0.51 4.33
CA VAL A 86 20.06 -0.94 4.59
C VAL A 86 19.21 -1.22 5.83
N ALA A 87 19.38 -0.47 6.92
CA ALA A 87 18.58 -0.67 8.13
C ALA A 87 17.07 -0.48 7.88
N LEU A 88 16.69 0.49 7.04
CA LEU A 88 15.30 0.69 6.64
C LEU A 88 14.82 -0.38 5.66
N GLN A 89 15.70 -0.93 4.82
CA GLN A 89 15.37 -2.08 3.96
C GLN A 89 15.08 -3.32 4.82
N ASP A 90 15.94 -3.61 5.79
CA ASP A 90 15.78 -4.73 6.73
C ASP A 90 14.50 -4.57 7.54
N GLN A 91 14.15 -3.35 7.96
CA GLN A 91 12.89 -3.08 8.65
C GLN A 91 11.69 -3.49 7.79
N ILE A 92 11.66 -3.07 6.52
CA ILE A 92 10.56 -3.42 5.61
C ILE A 92 10.56 -4.94 5.36
N PHE A 93 11.70 -5.55 5.11
CA PHE A 93 11.80 -6.97 4.76
C PHE A 93 11.44 -7.92 5.91
N SER A 94 11.83 -7.58 7.14
CA SER A 94 11.70 -8.48 8.30
C SER A 94 10.47 -8.22 9.17
N LYS A 95 9.84 -7.04 9.06
CA LYS A 95 8.74 -6.65 9.97
C LYS A 95 7.45 -6.26 9.27
N ASP A 96 7.53 -5.66 8.09
CA ASP A 96 6.37 -5.07 7.39
C ASP A 96 5.79 -6.02 6.33
#